data_AF-A0A855ISW0-F1
#
_entry.id   AF-A0A855ISW0-F1
#
_cell.length_a   1.000
_cell.length_b   1.000
_cell.length_c   1.000
_cell.angle_alpha   90.00
_cell.angle_beta   90.00
_cell.angle_gamma   90.00
#
_symmetry.space_group_name_H-M   'P 1'
#
loop_
_entity.id
_entity.type
_entity.pdbx_description
1 polymer ?
#
loop_
_entity_poly.entity_id
_entity_poly.type
_entity_poly.pdbx_seq_one_letter_code
_entity_poly.pdbx_strand_id
1 'polypeptide(L)'
;MTFEAFGELVTGSYGSVGKHFLVPLMCNGCNGGLFAEVKYNWGPTPYNIMGTIDSNPEACEVLAVYPEAQEPEDPDHVPSNIASFYLQAEKSLHQNSFDASAMMSRKALEVATKTLDPDGSGGLYRRIEKLYDDNLITVSLKEWAHIIRE
;
A
#
# COMPACT_ATOMS: atom_id res chain seq x y z
N MET A 1 -5.79 8.99 8.28
CA MET A 1 -6.94 9.12 7.36
C MET A 1 -8.20 8.90 8.19
N THR A 2 -9.18 9.81 8.14
CA THR A 2 -10.42 9.68 8.91
C THR A 2 -11.56 9.26 7.98
N PHE A 3 -12.31 8.26 8.41
CA PHE A 3 -13.48 7.74 7.69
C PHE A 3 -14.75 8.10 8.46
N GLU A 4 -15.81 8.38 7.72
CA GLU A 4 -17.14 8.69 8.25
C GLU A 4 -18.14 7.65 7.75
N ALA A 5 -18.94 7.09 8.67
CA ALA A 5 -20.04 6.21 8.33
C ALA A 5 -21.22 7.05 7.82
N PHE A 6 -21.76 6.70 6.67
CA PHE A 6 -22.94 7.39 6.09
C PHE A 6 -24.19 6.50 6.07
N GLY A 7 -24.09 5.30 6.62
CA GLY A 7 -25.20 4.39 6.85
C GLY A 7 -24.74 3.11 7.54
N GLU A 8 -25.67 2.20 7.77
CA GLU A 8 -25.40 0.84 8.23
C GLU A 8 -26.52 -0.10 7.77
N LEU A 9 -26.18 -1.36 7.53
CA LEU A 9 -27.13 -2.41 7.16
C LEU A 9 -26.94 -3.61 8.09
N VAL A 10 -28.00 -4.04 8.77
CA VAL A 10 -27.98 -5.30 9.52
C VAL A 10 -28.05 -6.45 8.53
N THR A 11 -27.03 -7.30 8.50
CA THR A 11 -26.92 -8.43 7.57
C THR A 11 -26.96 -9.79 8.27
N GLY A 12 -26.89 -9.82 9.60
CA GLY A 12 -26.94 -11.07 10.37
C GLY A 12 -27.08 -10.88 11.88
N SER A 13 -27.03 -11.98 12.63
CA SER A 13 -27.13 -11.99 14.09
C SER A 13 -26.19 -13.03 14.71
N TYR A 14 -25.61 -12.70 15.86
CA TYR A 14 -24.77 -13.55 16.69
C TYR A 14 -25.49 -13.88 18.00
N GLY A 15 -26.07 -15.07 18.08
CA GLY A 15 -26.85 -15.48 19.25
C GLY A 15 -28.10 -14.61 19.44
N SER A 16 -28.45 -14.31 20.69
CA SER A 16 -29.69 -13.60 21.03
C SER A 16 -29.56 -12.07 21.03
N VAL A 17 -28.34 -11.51 21.11
CA VAL A 17 -28.12 -10.07 21.30
C VAL A 17 -27.20 -9.47 20.23
N GLY A 18 -26.19 -10.22 19.78
CA GLY A 18 -25.22 -9.73 18.83
C GLY A 18 -25.81 -9.57 17.43
N LYS A 19 -25.37 -8.55 16.70
CA LYS A 19 -25.76 -8.26 15.32
C LYS A 19 -24.53 -8.16 14.43
N HIS A 20 -24.70 -8.54 13.17
CA HIS A 20 -23.71 -8.31 12.13
C HIS A 20 -24.17 -7.13 11.28
N PHE A 21 -23.30 -6.13 11.15
CA PHE A 21 -23.54 -4.92 10.35
C PHE A 21 -22.56 -4.86 9.18
N LEU A 22 -23.05 -4.42 8.02
CA LEU A 22 -22.25 -3.92 6.93
C LEU A 22 -22.34 -2.38 6.95
N VAL A 23 -21.19 -1.72 7.12
CA VAL A 23 -21.10 -0.27 7.35
C VAL A 23 -20.36 0.37 6.18
N PRO A 24 -21.04 1.13 5.30
CA PRO A 24 -20.35 1.92 4.31
C PRO A 24 -19.68 3.15 4.95
N LEU A 25 -18.41 3.35 4.60
CA LEU A 25 -17.52 4.37 5.13
C LEU A 25 -16.94 5.20 3.98
N MET A 26 -16.78 6.50 4.19
CA MET A 26 -16.21 7.44 3.22
C MET A 26 -15.03 8.19 3.83
N CYS A 27 -13.93 8.31 3.09
CA CYS A 27 -12.75 9.06 3.50
C CYS A 27 -13.00 10.57 3.32
N ASN A 28 -12.81 11.36 4.38
CA ASN A 28 -13.02 12.81 4.32
C ASN A 28 -11.93 13.58 3.58
N GLY A 29 -10.83 12.91 3.20
CA GLY A 29 -9.74 13.53 2.43
C GLY A 29 -9.89 13.34 0.92
N CYS A 30 -10.08 12.09 0.47
CA CYS A 30 -10.10 11.74 -0.95
C CYS A 30 -11.51 11.38 -1.48
N ASN A 31 -12.54 11.34 -0.63
CA ASN A 31 -13.90 10.89 -0.95
C ASN A 31 -13.98 9.43 -1.44
N GLY A 32 -12.92 8.65 -1.27
CA GLY A 32 -12.94 7.21 -1.52
C GLY A 32 -13.80 6.47 -0.49
N GLY A 33 -14.43 5.37 -0.91
CA GLY A 33 -15.32 4.58 -0.06
C GLY A 33 -14.78 3.19 0.24
N LEU A 34 -15.14 2.67 1.41
CA LEU A 34 -14.93 1.27 1.81
C LEU A 34 -16.14 0.77 2.60
N PHE A 35 -16.26 -0.55 2.75
CA PHE A 35 -17.24 -1.19 3.62
C PHE A 35 -16.52 -1.88 4.77
N ALA A 36 -17.05 -1.78 5.98
CA ALA A 36 -16.60 -2.57 7.12
C ALA A 36 -17.70 -3.55 7.56
N GLU A 37 -17.32 -4.80 7.79
CA GLU A 37 -18.14 -5.75 8.52
C GLU A 37 -17.88 -5.57 10.01
N VAL A 38 -18.95 -5.36 10.78
CA VAL A 38 -18.86 -5.04 12.21
C VAL A 38 -19.77 -5.98 12.99
N LYS A 39 -19.18 -6.68 13.96
CA LYS A 39 -19.93 -7.38 14.99
C LYS A 39 -20.27 -6.40 16.11
N TYR A 40 -21.55 -6.21 16.32
CA TYR A 40 -22.10 -5.40 17.40
C TYR A 40 -22.65 -6.32 18.48
N ASN A 41 -22.34 -6.04 19.74
CA ASN A 41 -22.93 -6.74 20.89
C ASN A 41 -23.84 -5.81 21.70
N TRP A 42 -23.40 -4.59 22.00
CA TRP A 42 -24.16 -3.62 22.81
C TRP A 42 -23.62 -2.18 22.61
N GLY A 43 -24.37 -1.17 23.08
CA GLY A 43 -23.98 0.23 22.97
C GLY A 43 -24.51 0.93 21.70
N PRO A 44 -23.88 2.02 21.24
CA PRO A 44 -24.23 2.67 19.97
C PRO A 44 -23.98 1.73 18.79
N THR A 45 -24.86 1.75 17.80
CA THR A 45 -24.61 1.04 16.55
C THR A 45 -23.46 1.68 15.78
N PRO A 46 -22.77 0.96 14.88
CA PRO A 46 -21.57 1.45 14.20
C PRO A 46 -21.73 2.83 13.55
N TYR A 47 -22.88 3.13 12.93
CA TYR A 47 -23.15 4.44 12.34
C TYR A 47 -23.13 5.60 13.36
N ASN A 48 -23.49 5.31 14.62
CA ASN A 48 -23.56 6.31 15.69
C ASN A 48 -22.25 6.44 16.50
N ILE A 49 -21.22 5.67 16.16
CA ILE A 49 -19.91 5.76 16.82
C ILE A 49 -19.13 6.91 16.20
N MET A 50 -18.85 7.93 17.00
CA MET A 50 -17.90 8.98 16.62
C MET A 50 -16.48 8.51 16.96
N GLY A 51 -15.60 8.47 15.95
CA GLY A 51 -14.20 8.05 16.10
C GLY A 51 -13.96 6.60 15.68
N THR A 52 -13.14 5.87 16.43
CA THR A 52 -12.74 4.49 16.10
C THR A 52 -13.83 3.49 16.48
N ILE A 53 -14.40 2.81 15.48
CA ILE A 53 -15.52 1.85 15.62
C ILE A 53 -15.20 0.74 16.63
N ASP A 54 -13.99 0.19 16.58
CA ASP A 54 -13.50 -0.90 17.43
C ASP A 54 -12.70 -0.42 18.65
N SER A 55 -12.91 0.84 19.07
CA SER A 55 -12.29 1.37 20.30
C SER A 55 -12.64 0.55 21.56
N ASN A 56 -13.78 -0.15 21.55
CA ASN A 56 -14.14 -1.16 22.52
C ASN A 56 -14.58 -2.46 21.81
N PRO A 57 -13.65 -3.41 21.58
CA PRO A 57 -13.92 -4.67 20.89
C PRO A 57 -15.01 -5.54 21.52
N GLU A 58 -15.27 -5.40 22.83
CA GLU A 58 -16.36 -6.14 23.50
C GLU A 58 -17.75 -5.61 23.11
N ALA A 59 -17.84 -4.32 22.77
CA ALA A 59 -19.07 -3.67 22.34
C ALA A 59 -19.26 -3.75 20.82
N CYS A 60 -18.21 -3.39 20.07
CA CYS A 60 -18.16 -3.40 18.62
C CYS A 60 -16.78 -3.86 18.14
N GLU A 61 -16.76 -4.84 17.24
CA GLU A 61 -15.55 -5.43 16.67
C GLU A 61 -15.61 -5.34 15.14
N VAL A 62 -14.59 -4.73 14.52
CA VAL A 62 -14.44 -4.74 13.06
C VAL A 62 -13.89 -6.09 12.65
N LEU A 63 -14.64 -6.84 11.84
CA LEU A 63 -14.30 -8.19 11.40
C LEU A 63 -13.52 -8.19 10.08
N ALA A 64 -13.95 -7.36 9.12
CA ALA A 64 -13.36 -7.27 7.79
C ALA A 64 -13.58 -5.89 7.18
N VAL A 65 -12.73 -5.50 6.24
CA VAL A 65 -12.83 -4.25 5.48
C VAL A 65 -12.66 -4.53 3.99
N TYR A 66 -13.54 -3.94 3.17
CA TYR A 66 -13.57 -4.10 1.72
C TYR A 66 -13.51 -2.74 0.99
N PRO A 67 -12.72 -2.61 -0.09
CA PRO A 67 -11.77 -3.61 -0.57
C PRO A 67 -10.67 -3.86 0.47
N GLU A 68 -10.13 -5.08 0.48
CA GLU A 68 -8.96 -5.40 1.28
C GLU A 68 -7.80 -4.48 0.87
N ALA A 69 -7.06 -3.99 1.86
CA ALA A 69 -5.88 -3.20 1.59
C ALA A 69 -4.89 -4.08 0.82
N GLN A 70 -4.57 -3.68 -0.41
CA GLN A 70 -3.55 -4.39 -1.19
C GLN A 70 -2.19 -4.15 -0.53
N GLU A 71 -1.58 -5.24 -0.06
CA GLU A 71 -0.18 -5.19 0.31
C GLU A 71 0.66 -4.97 -0.95
N PRO A 72 1.78 -4.23 -0.86
CA PRO A 72 2.73 -4.19 -1.95
C PRO A 72 3.19 -5.58 -2.33
N GLU A 73 3.06 -5.93 -3.60
CA GLU A 73 3.58 -7.16 -4.20
C GLU A 73 4.79 -6.81 -5.07
N ASP A 74 5.81 -7.67 -5.07
CA ASP A 74 6.97 -7.48 -5.95
C ASP A 74 6.64 -7.91 -7.38
N PRO A 75 7.31 -7.32 -8.40
CA PRO A 75 7.07 -7.72 -9.77
C PRO A 75 7.54 -9.16 -10.02
N ASP A 76 6.81 -9.86 -10.89
CA ASP A 76 7.18 -11.21 -11.30
C ASP A 76 8.61 -11.29 -11.88
N HIS A 77 9.28 -12.41 -11.60
CA HIS A 77 10.62 -12.74 -12.14
C HIS A 77 11.75 -11.78 -11.75
N VAL A 78 11.59 -10.99 -10.70
CA VAL A 78 12.66 -10.13 -10.17
C VAL A 78 13.52 -10.88 -9.15
N PRO A 79 14.87 -10.77 -9.20
CA PRO A 79 15.73 -11.32 -8.17
C PRO A 79 15.38 -10.81 -6.76
N SER A 80 15.40 -11.70 -5.76
CA SER A 80 14.94 -11.42 -4.38
C SER A 80 15.62 -10.22 -3.73
N ASN A 81 16.90 -9.99 -4.03
CA ASN A 81 17.65 -8.83 -3.54
C ASN A 81 17.10 -7.50 -4.08
N ILE A 82 16.62 -7.46 -5.33
CA ILE A 82 16.02 -6.26 -5.94
C ILE A 82 14.56 -6.11 -5.46
N ALA A 83 13.80 -7.21 -5.43
CA ALA A 83 12.42 -7.25 -4.95
C ALA A 83 12.30 -6.69 -3.52
N SER A 84 13.24 -7.02 -2.65
CA SER A 84 13.24 -6.52 -1.26
C SER A 84 13.33 -4.99 -1.15
N PHE A 85 14.09 -4.33 -2.03
CA PHE A 85 14.19 -2.86 -2.05
C PHE A 85 12.95 -2.22 -2.66
N TYR A 86 12.40 -2.84 -3.71
CA TYR A 86 11.14 -2.40 -4.31
C TYR A 86 9.98 -2.43 -3.30
N LEU A 87 9.80 -3.55 -2.59
CA LEU A 87 8.77 -3.67 -1.55
C LEU A 87 8.94 -2.67 -0.41
N GLN A 88 10.18 -2.37 -0.02
CA GLN A 88 10.44 -1.33 1.00
C GLN A 88 10.09 0.07 0.48
N ALA A 89 10.34 0.35 -0.79
CA ALA A 89 9.95 1.61 -1.42
C ALA A 89 8.43 1.77 -1.42
N GLU A 90 7.69 0.79 -1.93
CA GLU A 90 6.23 0.80 -1.98
C GLU A 90 5.60 0.91 -0.57
N LYS A 91 6.11 0.15 0.41
CA LYS A 91 5.64 0.26 1.80
C LYS A 91 5.88 1.66 2.37
N SER A 92 7.04 2.25 2.10
CA SER A 92 7.36 3.61 2.55
C SER A 92 6.46 4.64 1.88
N LEU A 93 6.14 4.46 0.60
CA LEU A 93 5.20 5.29 -0.15
C LEU A 93 3.80 5.24 0.46
N HIS A 94 3.28 4.04 0.73
CA HIS A 94 1.97 3.85 1.37
C HIS A 94 1.90 4.46 2.79
N GLN A 95 3.04 4.55 3.48
CA GLN A 95 3.16 5.17 4.79
C GLN A 95 3.41 6.69 4.74
N ASN A 96 3.44 7.30 3.54
CA ASN A 96 3.81 8.70 3.32
C ASN A 96 5.23 9.06 3.77
N SER A 97 6.13 8.08 3.83
CA SER A 97 7.55 8.26 4.12
C SER A 97 8.32 8.46 2.82
N PHE A 98 8.14 9.64 2.21
CA PHE A 98 8.60 9.91 0.83
C PHE A 98 10.12 9.84 0.66
N ASP A 99 10.89 10.36 1.61
CA ASP A 99 12.36 10.31 1.55
C ASP A 99 12.89 8.87 1.59
N ALA A 100 12.29 8.04 2.46
CA ALA A 100 12.63 6.62 2.55
C ALA A 100 12.24 5.86 1.28
N SER A 101 11.05 6.18 0.73
CA SER A 101 10.59 5.63 -0.55
C SER A 101 11.58 5.95 -1.67
N ALA A 102 11.97 7.21 -1.82
CA ALA A 102 12.90 7.64 -2.87
C ALA A 102 14.28 6.96 -2.74
N MET A 103 14.81 6.88 -1.52
CA MET A 103 16.06 6.17 -1.23
C MET A 103 16.01 4.69 -1.63
N MET A 104 14.91 3.99 -1.31
CA MET A 104 14.75 2.57 -1.62
C MET A 104 14.51 2.33 -3.12
N SER A 105 13.76 3.20 -3.79
CA SER A 105 13.60 3.16 -5.26
C SER A 105 14.94 3.32 -5.97
N ARG A 106 15.75 4.31 -5.55
CA ARG A 106 17.11 4.49 -6.06
C ARG A 106 17.99 3.28 -5.78
N LYS A 107 17.85 2.66 -4.60
CA LYS A 107 18.62 1.46 -4.23
C LYS A 107 18.26 0.27 -5.12
N ALA A 108 16.98 0.08 -5.43
CA ALA A 108 16.52 -0.95 -6.35
C ALA A 108 17.18 -0.79 -7.73
N LEU A 109 17.24 0.45 -8.26
CA LEU A 109 17.95 0.74 -9.52
C LEU A 109 19.46 0.48 -9.42
N GLU A 110 20.11 0.85 -8.32
CA GLU A 110 21.54 0.59 -8.14
C GLU A 110 21.88 -0.90 -8.16
N VAL A 111 21.05 -1.73 -7.53
CA VAL A 111 21.27 -3.18 -7.50
C VAL A 111 20.92 -3.81 -8.84
N ALA A 112 19.77 -3.43 -9.44
CA ALA A 112 19.37 -3.91 -10.75
C ALA A 112 20.41 -3.63 -11.83
N THR A 113 20.93 -2.40 -11.88
CA THR A 113 21.97 -2.02 -12.86
C THR A 113 23.28 -2.79 -12.66
N LYS A 114 23.66 -3.13 -11.42
CA LYS A 114 24.83 -3.98 -11.13
C LYS A 114 24.58 -5.45 -11.46
N THR A 115 23.35 -5.93 -11.34
CA THR A 115 23.01 -7.30 -11.72
C THR A 115 23.04 -7.49 -13.24
N LEU A 116 22.60 -6.48 -14.00
CA LEU A 116 22.63 -6.50 -15.46
C LEU A 116 24.03 -6.25 -16.04
N ASP A 117 24.87 -5.46 -15.36
CA ASP A 117 26.25 -5.17 -15.75
C ASP A 117 27.22 -5.37 -14.56
N PRO A 118 27.57 -6.63 -14.22
CA PRO A 118 28.41 -6.95 -13.06
C PRO A 118 29.84 -6.39 -13.14
N ASP A 119 30.37 -6.31 -14.35
CA ASP A 119 31.70 -5.75 -14.64
C ASP A 119 31.66 -4.22 -14.86
N GLY A 120 30.45 -3.64 -14.79
CA GLY A 120 30.18 -2.23 -14.98
C GLY A 120 30.88 -1.35 -13.96
N SER A 121 31.66 -0.37 -14.45
CA SER A 121 32.34 0.60 -13.61
C SER A 121 31.65 1.98 -13.61
N GLY A 122 31.79 2.72 -12.52
CA GLY A 122 31.27 4.08 -12.37
C GLY A 122 29.99 4.20 -11.54
N GLY A 123 29.44 5.42 -11.50
CA GLY A 123 28.21 5.75 -10.76
C GLY A 123 26.93 5.27 -11.46
N LEU A 124 25.79 5.44 -10.79
CA LEU A 124 24.48 5.00 -11.31
C LEU A 124 24.15 5.61 -12.68
N TYR A 125 24.42 6.91 -12.87
CA TYR A 125 24.28 7.59 -14.17
C TYR A 125 24.95 6.79 -15.30
N ARG A 126 26.25 6.48 -15.14
CA ARG A 126 27.05 5.83 -16.19
C ARG A 126 26.57 4.41 -16.48
N ARG A 127 26.11 3.68 -15.46
CA ARG A 127 25.53 2.35 -15.66
C ARG A 127 24.21 2.43 -16.45
N ILE A 128 23.34 3.39 -16.15
CA ILE A 128 22.09 3.58 -16.89
C ILE A 128 22.37 3.92 -18.37
N GLU A 129 23.29 4.84 -18.64
CA GLU A 129 23.71 5.17 -20.01
C GLU A 129 24.25 3.95 -20.75
N LYS A 130 25.15 3.19 -20.10
CA LYS A 130 25.73 1.98 -20.70
C LYS A 130 24.68 0.92 -21.04
N LEU A 131 23.73 0.65 -20.14
CA LEU A 131 22.66 -0.32 -20.42
C LEU A 131 21.81 0.09 -21.63
N TYR A 132 21.61 1.39 -21.84
CA TYR A 132 20.93 1.90 -23.03
C TYR A 132 21.80 1.74 -24.28
N ASP A 133 23.07 2.12 -24.22
CA ASP A 133 24.02 2.00 -25.33
C ASP A 133 24.21 0.53 -25.77
N ASP A 134 24.15 -0.40 -24.81
CA ASP A 134 24.19 -1.85 -25.04
C ASP A 134 22.85 -2.43 -25.53
N ASN A 135 21.81 -1.61 -25.71
CA ASN A 135 20.44 -1.99 -26.09
C ASN A 135 19.76 -2.96 -25.09
N LEU A 136 20.14 -2.93 -23.82
CA LEU A 136 19.52 -3.74 -22.76
C LEU A 136 18.26 -3.08 -22.16
N ILE A 137 18.13 -1.76 -22.30
CA ILE A 137 16.95 -1.00 -21.89
C ILE A 137 16.54 -0.01 -22.99
N THR A 138 15.25 0.35 -23.00
CA THR A 138 14.72 1.35 -23.94
C THR A 138 15.06 2.78 -23.52
N VAL A 139 14.96 3.73 -24.44
CA VAL A 139 15.12 5.16 -24.14
C VAL A 139 14.16 5.63 -23.03
N SER A 140 12.92 5.15 -23.03
CA SER A 140 11.93 5.50 -22.02
C SER A 140 12.33 4.99 -20.63
N LEU A 141 12.89 3.78 -20.53
CA LEU A 141 13.40 3.25 -19.26
C LEU A 141 14.63 4.03 -18.77
N LYS A 142 15.52 4.44 -19.68
CA LYS A 142 16.66 5.30 -19.37
C LYS A 142 16.20 6.64 -18.77
N GLU A 143 15.26 7.33 -19.44
CA GLU A 143 14.73 8.61 -18.98
C GLU A 143 14.04 8.49 -17.62
N TRP A 144 13.22 7.44 -17.43
CA TRP A 144 12.55 7.18 -16.16
C TRP A 144 13.54 6.88 -15.02
N ALA A 145 14.60 6.12 -15.30
CA ALA A 145 15.64 5.82 -14.32
C ALA A 145 16.43 7.07 -13.88
N HIS A 146 16.60 8.05 -14.77
CA HIS A 146 17.23 9.32 -14.41
C HIS A 146 16.37 10.16 -13.47
N ILE A 147 15.05 10.14 -13.64
CA ILE A 147 14.10 10.82 -12.73
C ILE A 147 14.20 10.23 -11.32
N ILE A 148 14.26 8.90 -11.18
CA ILE A 148 14.31 8.23 -9.87
C ILE A 148 15.66 8.41 -9.17
N ARG A 149 16.75 8.59 -9.93
CA ARG A 149 18.08 8.78 -9.35
C ARG A 149 18.18 10.12 -8.62
N GLU A 150 17.60 11.16 -9.19
CA GLU A 150 17.67 12.54 -8.72
C GLU A 150 16.90 12.71 -7.40
#